data_AF-A0A8H6RF56-F1
#
_entry.id   AF-A0A8H6RF56-F1
#
_cell.length_a   1.000
_cell.length_b   1.000
_cell.length_c   1.000
_cell.angle_alpha   90.00
_cell.angle_beta   90.00
_cell.angle_gamma   90.00
#
_symmetry.space_group_name_H-M   'P 1'
#
loop_
_entity.id
_entity.type
_entity.pdbx_description
1 polymer ?
#
loop_
_entity_poly.entity_id
_entity_poly.type
_entity_poly.pdbx_seq_one_letter_code
_entity_poly.pdbx_strand_id
1 'polypeptide(L)'
;MGQTTIWVNGIPRQYNVLTYTDTVVQDNIAALLEKQIELWRMRTFKTWQLWIAIQVAAGAEEICYKGRIIGYDKYSINLWDREADDIHVEFQNGKVQIKTPGGLLSIAAYMDKMSFPKAVTWSATPEQSTWDRQWDWWVVRSKTLNTQFPFGRLPAELRNFIYSQAYNTTIRPFKMKKMCPGLGAPFAIPVPSTSLMLLNRQYYKEASGILFETATFKVNSRPVLRRLTCNALVTSQITNLELSLSHEDFLKLFRWKYDPKMSSHSAKTALVLRYMANLQNLTLDIDAPSRTSVTSLHPTGRRVVCQDKAVAYILGAALPFIDVIKNVKITGYIKTEVKKDFEAFCAAGRKFFETWCELAEFNSTVEEFDRWLEDDGGVALDAEGEEDTDANQENFEWPPVCNCETSCEYGSWKAE
;
A
#
# COMPACT_ATOMS: atom_id res chain seq x y z
N MET A 1 -38.61 -5.99 -24.86
CA MET A 1 -37.81 -6.17 -23.63
C MET A 1 -36.34 -6.07 -23.98
N GLY A 2 -35.71 -4.93 -23.72
CA GLY A 2 -34.27 -4.75 -23.91
C GLY A 2 -33.52 -5.15 -22.64
N GLN A 3 -32.84 -6.30 -22.66
CA GLN A 3 -31.89 -6.64 -21.60
C GLN A 3 -30.60 -5.86 -21.82
N THR A 4 -30.18 -5.06 -20.84
CA THR A 4 -28.84 -4.46 -20.86
C THR A 4 -27.94 -5.30 -19.98
N THR A 5 -26.99 -5.98 -20.62
CA THR A 5 -25.98 -6.77 -19.92
C THR A 5 -24.81 -5.86 -19.60
N ILE A 6 -24.57 -5.60 -18.31
CA ILE A 6 -23.38 -4.86 -17.87
C ILE A 6 -22.40 -5.88 -17.29
N TRP A 7 -21.16 -5.82 -17.76
CA TRP A 7 -20.08 -6.69 -17.33
C TRP A 7 -19.35 -6.04 -16.18
N VAL A 8 -19.34 -6.68 -15.01
CA VAL A 8 -18.56 -6.26 -13.84
C VAL A 8 -17.65 -7.43 -13.48
N ASN A 9 -16.32 -7.20 -13.50
CA ASN A 9 -15.29 -8.22 -13.26
C ASN A 9 -15.44 -9.49 -14.13
N GLY A 10 -15.86 -9.34 -15.39
CA GLY A 10 -16.02 -10.47 -16.31
C GLY A 10 -17.27 -11.33 -16.07
N ILE A 11 -18.14 -10.94 -15.13
CA ILE A 11 -19.41 -11.60 -14.86
C ILE A 11 -20.53 -10.78 -15.51
N PRO A 12 -21.33 -11.37 -16.43
CA PRO A 12 -22.47 -10.68 -17.01
C PRO A 12 -23.57 -10.54 -15.95
N ARG A 13 -23.89 -9.32 -15.54
CA ARG A 13 -25.09 -9.04 -14.73
C ARG A 13 -26.19 -8.50 -15.64
N GLN A 14 -27.29 -9.23 -15.68
CA GLN A 14 -28.49 -8.84 -16.41
C GLN A 14 -29.26 -7.82 -15.60
N TYR A 15 -29.38 -6.61 -16.13
CA TYR A 15 -30.29 -5.61 -15.59
C TYR A 15 -31.50 -5.54 -16.53
N ASN A 16 -32.69 -5.76 -15.97
CA ASN A 16 -33.94 -5.51 -16.67
C ASN A 16 -34.09 -4.00 -16.82
N VAL A 17 -33.73 -3.48 -17.99
CA VAL A 17 -34.10 -2.13 -18.38
C VAL A 17 -35.49 -2.23 -19.00
N LEU A 18 -36.47 -1.63 -18.33
CA LEU A 18 -37.83 -1.54 -18.85
C LEU A 18 -37.83 -0.69 -20.12
N THR A 19 -37.71 -1.33 -21.28
CA THR A 19 -38.02 -0.72 -22.57
C THR A 19 -39.54 -0.72 -22.74
N TYR A 20 -40.14 0.46 -22.58
CA TYR A 20 -41.56 0.71 -22.85
C TYR A 20 -41.85 0.57 -24.35
N THR A 21 -42.84 -0.24 -24.70
CA THR A 21 -43.54 -0.15 -25.98
C THR A 21 -45.03 0.06 -25.72
N ASP A 22 -45.49 1.20 -26.23
CA ASP A 22 -46.83 1.65 -26.60
C ASP A 22 -48.01 1.64 -25.60
N THR A 23 -48.47 2.87 -25.31
CA THR A 23 -49.78 3.30 -24.80
C THR A 23 -50.17 2.92 -23.37
N VAL A 24 -49.20 2.71 -22.49
CA VAL A 24 -49.45 2.55 -21.05
C VAL A 24 -49.47 3.94 -20.39
N VAL A 25 -50.57 4.30 -19.72
CA VAL A 25 -50.61 5.44 -18.79
C VAL A 25 -49.41 5.30 -17.85
N GLN A 26 -48.44 6.22 -17.95
CA GLN A 26 -47.24 6.16 -17.14
C GLN A 26 -47.64 6.43 -15.69
N ASP A 27 -47.63 5.37 -14.86
CA ASP A 27 -47.94 5.46 -13.44
C ASP A 27 -46.81 6.22 -12.71
N ASN A 28 -46.99 7.53 -12.64
CA ASN A 28 -46.04 8.45 -12.03
C ASN A 28 -46.02 8.28 -10.51
N ILE A 29 -47.12 7.84 -9.90
CA ILE A 29 -47.18 7.58 -8.46
C ILE A 29 -46.34 6.33 -8.13
N ALA A 30 -46.51 5.23 -8.87
CA ALA A 30 -45.66 4.04 -8.73
C ALA A 30 -44.18 4.37 -8.93
N ALA A 31 -43.83 5.14 -9.98
CA ALA A 31 -42.45 5.55 -10.22
C ALA A 31 -41.87 6.41 -9.08
N LEU A 32 -42.67 7.29 -8.46
CA LEU A 32 -42.28 8.07 -7.30
C LEU A 32 -42.10 7.21 -6.05
N LEU A 33 -42.99 6.22 -5.86
CA LEU A 33 -42.88 5.25 -4.77
C LEU A 33 -41.59 4.44 -4.91
N GLU A 34 -41.35 3.81 -6.07
CA GLU A 34 -40.14 3.04 -6.36
C GLU A 34 -38.87 3.85 -6.13
N LYS A 35 -38.85 5.10 -6.61
CA LYS A 35 -37.71 6.00 -6.40
C LYS A 35 -37.45 6.27 -4.92
N GLN A 36 -38.49 6.54 -4.12
CA GLN A 36 -38.30 6.81 -2.69
C GLN A 36 -37.92 5.55 -1.90
N ILE A 37 -38.46 4.39 -2.28
CA ILE A 37 -38.05 3.10 -1.70
C ILE A 37 -36.59 2.82 -2.03
N GLU A 38 -36.14 3.05 -3.27
CA GLU A 38 -34.74 2.84 -3.66
C GLU A 38 -33.80 3.78 -2.88
N LEU A 39 -34.17 5.05 -2.73
CA LEU A 39 -33.43 6.01 -1.91
C LEU A 39 -33.35 5.57 -0.44
N TRP A 40 -34.42 4.98 0.10
CA TRP A 40 -34.44 4.43 1.45
C TRP A 40 -33.55 3.18 1.58
N ARG A 41 -33.67 2.22 0.65
CA ARG A 41 -32.86 0.99 0.60
C ARG A 41 -31.37 1.31 0.63
N MET A 42 -30.96 2.34 -0.11
CA MET A 42 -29.57 2.76 -0.25
C MET A 42 -29.00 3.50 0.97
N ARG A 43 -29.80 3.85 1.99
CA ARG A 43 -29.30 4.52 3.21
C ARG A 43 -28.29 3.68 3.98
N THR A 44 -28.51 2.37 4.06
CA THR A 44 -27.65 1.44 4.79
C THR A 44 -27.31 0.21 3.96
N PHE A 45 -26.15 -0.38 4.23
CA PHE A 45 -25.75 -1.63 3.58
C PHE A 45 -26.72 -2.80 3.89
N LYS A 46 -27.34 -2.80 5.08
CA LYS A 46 -28.29 -3.83 5.50
C LYS A 46 -29.59 -3.77 4.71
N THR A 47 -30.12 -2.57 4.48
CA THR A 47 -31.39 -2.35 3.77
C THR A 47 -31.25 -2.45 2.25
N TRP A 48 -30.05 -2.21 1.71
CA TRP A 48 -29.79 -2.30 0.28
C TRP A 48 -30.02 -3.71 -0.28
N GLN A 49 -29.80 -4.72 0.55
CA GLN A 49 -29.96 -6.12 0.19
C GLN A 49 -31.43 -6.59 0.17
N LEU A 50 -32.37 -5.78 0.67
CA LEU A 50 -33.79 -6.12 0.67
C LEU A 50 -34.38 -5.99 -0.73
N TRP A 51 -35.10 -7.00 -1.22
CA TRP A 51 -35.89 -6.88 -2.44
C TRP A 51 -37.29 -6.37 -2.09
N ILE A 52 -37.73 -5.32 -2.80
CA ILE A 52 -39.02 -4.65 -2.58
C ILE A 52 -39.63 -4.37 -3.93
N ALA A 53 -40.82 -4.88 -4.18
CA ALA A 53 -41.59 -4.61 -5.38
C ALA A 53 -42.91 -3.92 -5.03
N ILE A 54 -43.36 -3.06 -5.94
CA ILE A 54 -44.62 -2.33 -5.80
C ILE A 54 -45.50 -2.73 -6.98
N GLN A 55 -46.75 -3.05 -6.70
CA GLN A 55 -47.75 -3.37 -7.71
C GLN A 55 -49.05 -2.66 -7.38
N VAL A 56 -49.91 -2.39 -8.37
CA VAL A 56 -51.23 -1.81 -8.12
C VAL A 56 -52.07 -2.84 -7.34
N ALA A 57 -52.67 -2.41 -6.23
CA ALA A 57 -53.49 -3.30 -5.40
C ALA A 57 -54.88 -3.53 -6.04
N ALA A 58 -55.55 -4.60 -5.63
CA ALA A 58 -56.91 -4.87 -6.09
C ALA A 58 -57.88 -3.78 -5.57
N GLY A 59 -58.76 -3.29 -6.45
CA GLY A 59 -59.72 -2.25 -6.09
C GLY A 59 -59.10 -0.87 -5.83
N ALA A 60 -57.99 -0.57 -6.52
CA ALA A 60 -57.40 0.75 -6.54
C ALA A 60 -58.18 1.69 -7.49
N GLU A 61 -58.30 2.95 -7.09
CA GLU A 61 -58.96 4.03 -7.85
C GLU A 61 -57.93 4.93 -8.53
N GLU A 62 -58.27 5.45 -9.70
CA GLU A 62 -57.38 6.33 -10.47
C GLU A 62 -57.25 7.71 -9.80
N ILE A 63 -56.02 8.13 -9.57
CA ILE A 63 -55.72 9.50 -9.13
C ILE A 63 -55.48 10.37 -10.36
N CYS A 64 -56.32 11.38 -10.51
CA CYS A 64 -56.19 12.39 -11.55
C CYS A 64 -55.56 13.69 -11.01
N TYR A 65 -54.57 14.22 -11.73
CA TYR A 65 -54.00 15.54 -11.47
C TYR A 65 -54.01 16.38 -12.75
N LYS A 66 -54.63 17.55 -12.68
CA LYS A 66 -54.81 18.46 -13.84
C LYS A 66 -55.45 17.76 -15.07
N GLY A 67 -56.44 16.90 -14.82
CA GLY A 67 -57.18 16.19 -15.87
C GLY A 67 -56.43 15.02 -16.54
N ARG A 68 -55.30 14.58 -15.97
CA ARG A 68 -54.57 13.39 -16.42
C ARG A 68 -54.46 12.38 -15.28
N ILE A 69 -54.63 11.10 -15.61
CA ILE A 69 -54.36 10.00 -14.69
C ILE A 69 -52.84 9.98 -14.42
N ILE A 70 -52.46 10.06 -13.16
CA ILE A 70 -51.06 10.05 -12.72
C ILE A 70 -50.68 8.77 -11.97
N GLY A 71 -51.65 7.93 -11.61
CA GLY A 71 -51.45 6.68 -10.89
C GLY A 71 -52.72 6.25 -10.15
N TYR A 72 -52.56 5.48 -9.09
CA TYR A 72 -53.66 4.92 -8.31
C TYR A 72 -53.56 5.30 -6.82
N ASP A 73 -54.65 5.13 -6.07
CA ASP A 73 -54.71 5.41 -4.63
C ASP A 73 -54.26 4.23 -3.74
N LYS A 74 -54.08 3.04 -4.31
CA LYS A 74 -53.66 1.83 -3.59
C LYS A 74 -52.60 1.03 -4.33
N TYR A 75 -51.62 0.57 -3.56
CA TYR A 75 -50.53 -0.28 -4.04
C TYR A 75 -50.22 -1.40 -3.05
N SER A 76 -49.84 -2.57 -3.55
CA SER A 76 -49.31 -3.68 -2.77
C SER A 76 -47.78 -3.59 -2.71
N ILE A 77 -47.22 -3.60 -1.51
CA ILE A 77 -45.77 -3.73 -1.29
C ILE A 77 -45.44 -5.20 -1.04
N ASN A 78 -44.72 -5.79 -1.98
CA ASN A 78 -44.21 -7.15 -1.89
C ASN A 78 -42.77 -7.13 -1.35
N LEU A 79 -42.58 -7.80 -0.22
CA LEU A 79 -41.30 -8.07 0.40
C LEU A 79 -41.03 -9.57 0.29
N TRP A 80 -39.77 -9.97 0.09
CA TRP A 80 -39.42 -11.39 0.21
C TRP A 80 -39.77 -11.91 1.61
N ASP A 81 -40.35 -13.11 1.67
CA ASP A 81 -40.80 -13.80 2.89
C ASP A 81 -41.87 -13.07 3.72
N ARG A 82 -42.67 -12.21 3.09
CA ARG A 82 -43.85 -11.59 3.73
C ARG A 82 -45.03 -11.53 2.76
N GLU A 83 -46.23 -11.63 3.32
CA GLU A 83 -47.45 -11.34 2.56
C GLU A 83 -47.47 -9.89 2.07
N ALA A 84 -48.09 -9.69 0.92
CA ALA A 84 -48.34 -8.39 0.32
C ALA A 84 -49.05 -7.45 1.32
N ASP A 85 -48.43 -6.32 1.65
CA ASP A 85 -49.08 -5.27 2.44
C ASP A 85 -49.68 -4.24 1.48
N ASP A 86 -51.01 -4.15 1.45
CA ASP A 86 -51.71 -3.08 0.73
C ASP A 86 -51.55 -1.74 1.47
N ILE A 87 -51.10 -0.72 0.74
CA ILE A 87 -50.94 0.64 1.20
C ILE A 87 -51.86 1.58 0.44
N HIS A 88 -52.48 2.51 1.18
CA HIS A 88 -53.16 3.65 0.59
C HIS A 88 -52.20 4.82 0.45
N VAL A 89 -52.23 5.49 -0.69
CA VAL A 89 -51.36 6.63 -0.97
C VAL A 89 -52.16 7.89 -1.24
N GLU A 90 -51.59 9.01 -0.83
CA GLU A 90 -52.15 10.33 -1.11
C GLU A 90 -51.12 11.18 -1.85
N PHE A 91 -51.54 11.81 -2.94
CA PHE A 91 -50.72 12.72 -3.73
C PHE A 91 -51.09 14.17 -3.40
N GLN A 92 -50.22 14.85 -2.64
CA GLN A 92 -50.39 16.27 -2.31
C GLN A 92 -49.11 17.04 -2.63
N ASN A 93 -49.26 18.21 -3.26
CA ASN A 93 -48.14 19.14 -3.55
C ASN A 93 -46.95 18.48 -4.27
N GLY A 94 -47.20 17.55 -5.20
CA GLY A 94 -46.14 16.86 -5.93
C GLY A 94 -45.42 15.77 -5.13
N LYS A 95 -45.90 15.40 -3.95
CA LYS A 95 -45.33 14.36 -3.10
C LYS A 95 -46.36 13.25 -2.88
N VAL A 96 -45.86 12.01 -2.93
CA VAL A 96 -46.62 10.81 -2.54
C VAL A 96 -46.35 10.53 -1.07
N GLN A 97 -47.42 10.36 -0.28
CA GLN A 97 -47.38 9.99 1.13
C GLN A 97 -48.25 8.75 1.36
N ILE A 98 -47.93 7.97 2.37
CA ILE A 98 -48.67 6.76 2.73
C ILE A 98 -49.68 7.12 3.82
N LYS A 99 -50.95 6.82 3.57
CA LYS A 99 -52.05 7.05 4.50
C LYS A 99 -52.12 5.89 5.50
N THR A 100 -51.95 6.21 6.77
CA THR A 100 -52.05 5.26 7.89
C THR A 100 -53.14 5.71 8.86
N PRO A 101 -53.62 4.83 9.77
CA PRO A 101 -54.58 5.22 10.80
C PRO A 101 -54.10 6.38 11.68
N GLY A 102 -52.78 6.55 11.82
CA GLY A 102 -52.14 7.63 12.58
C GLY A 102 -51.83 8.90 11.77
N GLY A 103 -52.32 9.01 10.52
CA GLY A 103 -52.10 10.15 9.63
C GLY A 103 -51.20 9.83 8.42
N LEU A 104 -50.70 10.88 7.79
CA LEU A 104 -49.86 10.77 6.59
C LEU A 104 -48.39 10.59 6.95
N LEU A 105 -47.78 9.54 6.41
CA LEU A 105 -46.36 9.25 6.59
C LEU A 105 -45.60 9.46 5.28
N SER A 106 -44.36 9.93 5.39
CA SER A 106 -43.41 9.79 4.28
C SER A 106 -43.12 8.31 4.03
N ILE A 107 -42.81 7.96 2.78
CA ILE A 107 -42.49 6.58 2.40
C ILE A 107 -41.33 6.07 3.25
N ALA A 108 -40.27 6.86 3.43
CA ALA A 108 -39.15 6.50 4.29
C ALA A 108 -39.56 6.21 5.75
N ALA A 109 -40.42 7.05 6.34
CA ALA A 109 -40.89 6.86 7.71
C ALA A 109 -41.82 5.64 7.86
N TYR A 110 -42.55 5.29 6.81
CA TYR A 110 -43.33 4.05 6.76
C TYR A 110 -42.41 2.83 6.69
N MET A 111 -41.40 2.85 5.81
CA MET A 111 -40.42 1.78 5.70
C MET A 111 -39.63 1.58 7.01
N ASP A 112 -39.27 2.65 7.72
CA ASP A 112 -38.59 2.56 9.02
C ASP A 112 -39.43 1.88 10.11
N LYS A 113 -40.77 1.86 9.96
CA LYS A 113 -41.71 1.20 10.88
C LYS A 113 -41.98 -0.26 10.51
N MET A 114 -41.66 -0.68 9.30
CA MET A 114 -41.80 -2.07 8.89
C MET A 114 -40.76 -2.94 9.60
N SER A 115 -41.21 -4.03 10.20
CA SER A 115 -40.31 -5.07 10.69
C SER A 115 -39.80 -5.89 9.51
N PHE A 116 -38.52 -5.72 9.16
CA PHE A 116 -37.89 -6.56 8.14
C PHE A 116 -37.38 -7.86 8.78
N PRO A 117 -37.59 -9.02 8.13
CA PRO A 117 -36.88 -10.25 8.52
C PRO A 117 -35.38 -9.94 8.60
N LYS A 118 -34.67 -10.54 9.57
CA LYS A 118 -33.20 -10.43 9.62
C LYS A 118 -32.66 -10.74 8.23
N ALA A 119 -31.90 -9.80 7.67
CA ALA A 119 -31.39 -9.84 6.30
C ALA A 119 -30.99 -11.27 5.93
N VAL A 120 -31.54 -11.76 4.82
CA VAL A 120 -31.29 -13.10 4.28
C VAL A 120 -29.79 -13.38 4.37
N THR A 121 -29.40 -14.34 5.21
CA THR A 121 -28.05 -14.88 5.23
C THR A 121 -27.88 -15.69 3.96
N TRP A 122 -27.57 -15.01 2.86
CA TRP A 122 -27.08 -15.67 1.66
C TRP A 122 -25.81 -16.40 2.05
N SER A 123 -25.80 -17.72 1.90
CA SER A 123 -24.64 -18.60 2.09
C SER A 123 -23.57 -18.25 1.07
N ALA A 124 -22.83 -17.18 1.29
CA ALA A 124 -21.65 -16.82 0.54
C ALA A 124 -20.44 -17.04 1.46
N THR A 125 -19.37 -17.60 0.91
CA THR A 125 -18.10 -17.76 1.63
C THR A 125 -17.65 -16.41 2.21
N PRO A 126 -17.12 -16.39 3.44
CA PRO A 126 -17.35 -15.25 4.35
C PRO A 126 -16.57 -13.96 4.01
N GLU A 127 -15.45 -14.06 3.29
CA GLU A 127 -14.49 -12.94 3.25
C GLU A 127 -14.40 -12.20 1.91
N GLN A 128 -14.55 -12.88 0.77
CA GLN A 128 -14.47 -12.22 -0.54
C GLN A 128 -15.83 -11.69 -1.05
N SER A 129 -16.97 -12.23 -0.60
CA SER A 129 -18.29 -11.81 -1.07
C SER A 129 -18.82 -10.52 -0.42
N THR A 130 -18.38 -10.22 0.80
CA THR A 130 -18.89 -9.07 1.57
C THR A 130 -18.27 -7.76 1.07
N TRP A 131 -16.98 -7.77 0.73
CA TRP A 131 -16.27 -6.61 0.21
C TRP A 131 -16.80 -6.14 -1.14
N ASP A 132 -16.95 -7.06 -2.10
CA ASP A 132 -17.48 -6.74 -3.43
C ASP A 132 -18.90 -6.18 -3.35
N ARG A 133 -19.72 -6.72 -2.44
CA ARG A 133 -21.07 -6.19 -2.18
C ARG A 133 -21.04 -4.80 -1.57
N GLN A 134 -20.17 -4.56 -0.59
CA GLN A 134 -20.01 -3.22 0.00
C GLN A 134 -19.53 -2.19 -1.03
N TRP A 135 -18.64 -2.61 -1.93
CA TRP A 135 -18.17 -1.77 -3.02
C TRP A 135 -19.28 -1.49 -4.05
N ASP A 136 -20.03 -2.51 -4.47
CA ASP A 136 -21.19 -2.35 -5.35
C ASP A 136 -22.22 -1.38 -4.75
N TRP A 137 -22.56 -1.55 -3.46
CA TRP A 137 -23.44 -0.64 -2.72
C TRP A 137 -22.92 0.79 -2.79
N TRP A 138 -21.62 0.96 -2.52
CA TRP A 138 -20.97 2.26 -2.51
C TRP A 138 -21.02 2.93 -3.89
N VAL A 139 -20.75 2.19 -4.97
CA VAL A 139 -20.77 2.68 -6.35
C VAL A 139 -22.19 3.09 -6.75
N VAL A 140 -23.20 2.27 -6.44
CA VAL A 140 -24.59 2.60 -6.79
C VAL A 140 -25.06 3.80 -5.96
N ARG A 141 -24.78 3.81 -4.65
CA ARG A 141 -25.12 4.91 -3.74
C ARG A 141 -24.53 6.24 -4.18
N SER A 142 -23.23 6.27 -4.48
CA SER A 142 -22.53 7.49 -4.90
C SER A 142 -23.07 8.05 -6.22
N LYS A 143 -23.43 7.19 -7.18
CA LYS A 143 -24.07 7.62 -8.45
C LYS A 143 -25.47 8.17 -8.23
N THR A 144 -26.32 7.50 -7.45
CA THR A 144 -27.74 7.85 -7.31
C THR A 144 -27.98 9.02 -6.39
N LEU A 145 -27.24 9.12 -5.27
CA LEU A 145 -27.39 10.20 -4.31
C LEU A 145 -26.47 11.40 -4.60
N ASN A 146 -25.55 11.28 -5.56
CA ASN A 146 -24.45 12.22 -5.78
C ASN A 146 -23.66 12.53 -4.47
N THR A 147 -23.72 11.61 -3.50
CA THR A 147 -23.04 11.77 -2.22
C THR A 147 -21.65 11.19 -2.35
N GLN A 148 -20.67 12.07 -2.50
CA GLN A 148 -19.27 11.69 -2.36
C GLN A 148 -18.99 11.27 -0.92
N PHE A 149 -18.06 10.32 -0.73
CA PHE A 149 -17.58 9.98 0.61
C PHE A 149 -17.01 11.26 1.22
N PRO A 150 -17.49 11.70 2.40
CA PRO A 150 -16.96 12.89 3.02
C PRO A 150 -15.64 12.54 3.71
N PHE A 151 -14.64 12.09 2.95
CA PHE A 151 -13.33 11.68 3.45
C PHE A 151 -12.72 12.76 4.34
N GLY A 152 -12.89 14.03 3.96
CA GLY A 152 -12.45 15.19 4.73
C GLY A 152 -13.16 15.44 6.06
N ARG A 153 -14.34 14.87 6.27
CA ARG A 153 -15.07 14.97 7.54
C ARG A 153 -14.71 13.84 8.51
N LEU A 154 -13.96 12.84 8.07
CA LEU A 154 -13.44 11.82 8.98
C LEU A 154 -12.40 12.45 9.92
N PRO A 155 -12.31 12.01 11.19
CA PRO A 155 -11.15 12.30 12.04
C PRO A 155 -9.83 11.89 11.38
N ALA A 156 -8.73 12.56 11.75
CA ALA A 156 -7.43 12.34 11.15
C ALA A 156 -6.92 10.89 11.35
N GLU A 157 -7.24 10.30 12.50
CA GLU A 157 -6.89 8.94 12.88
C GLU A 157 -7.48 7.91 11.90
N LEU A 158 -8.75 8.10 11.51
CA LEU A 158 -9.41 7.24 10.54
C LEU A 158 -8.86 7.44 9.14
N ARG A 159 -8.51 8.68 8.76
CA ARG A 159 -7.86 8.94 7.45
C ARG A 159 -6.50 8.28 7.39
N ASN A 160 -5.68 8.40 8.44
CA ASN A 160 -4.38 7.76 8.55
C ASN A 160 -4.47 6.24 8.50
N PHE A 161 -5.47 5.66 9.17
CA PHE A 161 -5.75 4.23 9.07
C PHE A 161 -6.12 3.81 7.65
N ILE A 162 -6.94 4.59 6.94
CA ILE A 162 -7.26 4.31 5.54
C ILE A 162 -6.00 4.41 4.66
N TYR A 163 -5.14 5.40 4.88
CA TYR A 163 -3.87 5.53 4.17
C TYR A 163 -2.95 4.33 4.40
N SER A 164 -2.78 3.89 5.65
CA SER A 164 -1.91 2.75 5.97
C SER A 164 -2.41 1.45 5.34
N GLN A 165 -3.73 1.23 5.30
CA GLN A 165 -4.33 0.08 4.60
C GLN A 165 -4.17 0.17 3.07
N ALA A 166 -4.15 1.38 2.51
CA ALA A 166 -3.95 1.58 1.07
C ALA A 166 -2.49 1.35 0.64
N TYR A 167 -1.53 1.63 1.53
CA TYR A 167 -0.11 1.48 1.29
C TYR A 167 0.40 0.12 1.78
N ASN A 168 0.10 -0.93 1.02
CA ASN A 168 0.58 -2.27 1.40
C ASN A 168 2.08 -2.47 1.09
N THR A 169 2.86 -2.48 2.17
CA THR A 169 4.07 -3.28 2.47
C THR A 169 5.39 -3.07 1.72
N THR A 170 5.46 -2.79 0.41
CA THR A 170 6.78 -2.60 -0.24
C THR A 170 6.70 -1.76 -1.51
N ILE A 171 7.45 -0.66 -1.55
CA ILE A 171 7.56 0.22 -2.72
C ILE A 171 8.82 -0.13 -3.48
N ARG A 172 8.67 -0.48 -4.76
CA ARG A 172 9.79 -0.62 -5.69
C ARG A 172 9.90 0.63 -6.57
N PRO A 173 10.91 1.48 -6.39
CA PRO A 173 11.09 2.64 -7.25
C PRO A 173 11.37 2.17 -8.68
N PHE A 174 10.58 2.61 -9.67
CA PHE A 174 10.78 2.26 -11.08
C PHE A 174 11.16 3.49 -11.91
N LYS A 175 11.84 3.23 -13.04
CA LYS A 175 12.18 4.26 -14.01
C LYS A 175 10.91 4.69 -14.75
N MET A 176 10.51 5.96 -14.65
CA MET A 176 9.55 6.50 -15.61
C MET A 176 10.17 6.53 -17.01
N LYS A 177 9.41 6.11 -18.03
CA LYS A 177 9.78 6.37 -19.43
C LYS A 177 9.84 7.89 -19.59
N LYS A 178 11.02 8.38 -20.03
CA LYS A 178 11.41 9.79 -20.24
C LYS A 178 10.22 10.75 -20.44
N MET A 179 9.94 11.60 -19.46
CA MET A 179 9.45 12.96 -19.74
C MET A 179 10.69 13.88 -19.73
N CYS A 180 10.91 14.55 -20.86
CA CYS A 180 11.98 15.52 -21.14
C CYS A 180 13.41 14.96 -21.40
N PRO A 181 14.00 15.23 -22.58
CA PRO A 181 15.43 15.06 -22.81
C PRO A 181 16.19 16.25 -22.19
N GLY A 182 17.03 15.99 -21.18
CA GLY A 182 17.98 16.99 -20.65
C GLY A 182 18.08 17.04 -19.12
N LEU A 183 16.97 16.86 -18.41
CA LEU A 183 16.96 16.59 -16.97
C LEU A 183 16.62 15.12 -16.78
N GLY A 184 17.47 14.37 -16.06
CA GLY A 184 17.23 12.96 -15.80
C GLY A 184 15.79 12.72 -15.33
N ALA A 185 15.12 11.72 -15.93
CA ALA A 185 13.72 11.45 -15.64
C ALA A 185 13.48 11.32 -14.12
N PRO A 186 12.59 12.12 -13.51
CA PRO A 186 12.25 11.97 -12.09
C PRO A 186 11.66 10.58 -11.84
N PHE A 187 11.88 10.04 -10.64
CA PHE A 187 11.12 8.86 -10.20
C PHE A 187 9.68 9.27 -9.99
N ALA A 188 8.75 8.43 -10.44
CA ALA A 188 7.53 8.25 -9.71
C ALA A 188 7.71 7.02 -8.83
N ILE A 189 7.51 7.21 -7.54
CA ILE A 189 7.10 6.13 -6.66
C ILE A 189 5.78 5.61 -7.25
N PRO A 190 5.57 4.28 -7.44
CA PRO A 190 4.24 3.77 -7.71
C PRO A 190 3.39 4.20 -6.54
N VAL A 191 2.57 5.22 -6.76
CA VAL A 191 1.61 5.62 -5.77
C VAL A 191 0.34 4.87 -6.13
N PRO A 192 0.00 3.77 -5.42
CA PRO A 192 -1.29 3.17 -5.61
C PRO A 192 -2.31 4.27 -5.25
N SER A 193 -3.13 4.66 -6.22
CA SER A 193 -4.30 5.55 -6.06
C SER A 193 -4.10 7.01 -5.61
N THR A 194 -2.89 7.57 -5.46
CA THR A 194 -2.77 8.99 -5.02
C THR A 194 -3.06 10.03 -6.09
N SER A 195 -3.36 9.64 -7.33
CA SER A 195 -3.87 10.57 -8.35
C SER A 195 -5.09 11.35 -7.85
N LEU A 196 -5.89 10.76 -6.94
CA LEU A 196 -7.01 11.42 -6.25
C LEU A 196 -6.57 12.33 -5.07
N MET A 197 -5.42 12.05 -4.45
CA MET A 197 -4.88 12.82 -3.31
C MET A 197 -4.06 14.05 -3.75
N LEU A 198 -3.57 14.08 -5.00
CA LEU A 198 -2.83 15.22 -5.57
C LEU A 198 -3.69 16.49 -5.72
N LEU A 199 -5.02 16.38 -5.64
CA LEU A 199 -5.94 17.51 -5.80
C LEU A 199 -6.10 18.34 -4.51
N ASN A 200 -5.68 17.81 -3.35
CA ASN A 200 -5.78 18.52 -2.07
C ASN A 200 -4.45 18.42 -1.29
N ARG A 201 -3.82 19.58 -1.04
CA ARG A 201 -2.51 19.69 -0.39
C ARG A 201 -2.48 19.10 1.03
N GLN A 202 -3.58 19.17 1.77
CA GLN A 202 -3.67 18.59 3.11
C GLN A 202 -3.60 17.07 3.04
N TYR A 203 -4.47 16.44 2.25
CA TYR A 203 -4.51 14.98 2.11
C TYR A 203 -3.22 14.45 1.50
N TYR A 204 -2.61 15.18 0.57
CA TYR A 204 -1.30 14.82 0.06
C TYR A 204 -0.25 14.75 1.17
N LYS A 205 -0.18 15.77 2.04
CA LYS A 205 0.78 15.79 3.16
C LYS A 205 0.53 14.64 4.13
N GLU A 206 -0.71 14.45 4.57
CA GLU A 206 -1.10 13.38 5.50
C GLU A 206 -0.73 12.01 4.92
N ALA A 207 -1.14 11.74 3.68
CA ALA A 207 -0.88 10.46 3.04
C ALA A 207 0.61 10.24 2.73
N SER A 208 1.34 11.28 2.33
CA SER A 208 2.79 11.20 2.12
C SER A 208 3.53 10.89 3.42
N GLY A 209 3.13 11.49 4.55
CA GLY A 209 3.70 11.17 5.85
C GLY A 209 3.54 9.69 6.19
N ILE A 210 2.31 9.18 6.09
CA ILE A 210 2.03 7.75 6.33
C ILE A 210 2.80 6.84 5.35
N LEU A 211 2.90 7.22 4.07
CA LEU A 211 3.67 6.47 3.08
C LEU A 211 5.13 6.30 3.51
N PHE A 212 5.78 7.40 3.87
CA PHE A 212 7.20 7.40 4.22
C PHE A 212 7.49 6.80 5.59
N GLU A 213 6.52 6.80 6.50
CA GLU A 213 6.59 6.16 7.81
C GLU A 213 6.41 4.63 7.73
N THR A 214 5.45 4.17 6.92
CA THR A 214 5.02 2.74 6.93
C THR A 214 5.61 1.91 5.80
N ALA A 215 5.94 2.51 4.65
CA ALA A 215 6.39 1.75 3.50
C ALA A 215 7.87 1.41 3.55
N THR A 216 8.22 0.19 3.12
CA THR A 216 9.60 -0.22 2.88
C THR A 216 9.99 0.05 1.43
N PHE A 217 11.04 0.84 1.21
CA PHE A 217 11.55 1.13 -0.12
C PHE A 217 12.56 0.05 -0.54
N LYS A 218 12.13 -0.88 -1.40
CA LYS A 218 12.97 -1.96 -1.89
C LYS A 218 13.71 -1.56 -3.16
N VAL A 219 15.04 -1.57 -3.10
CA VAL A 219 15.95 -1.15 -4.18
C VAL A 219 16.76 -2.33 -4.69
N ASN A 220 16.50 -2.70 -5.94
CA ASN A 220 17.10 -3.90 -6.54
C ASN A 220 18.32 -3.60 -7.45
N SER A 221 18.77 -2.35 -7.53
CA SER A 221 19.92 -2.01 -8.38
C SER A 221 20.61 -0.71 -7.96
N ARG A 222 21.94 -0.66 -8.11
CA ARG A 222 22.75 0.55 -7.85
C ARG A 222 22.27 1.81 -8.58
N PRO A 223 21.89 1.77 -9.88
CA PRO A 223 21.39 2.95 -10.56
C PRO A 223 20.10 3.53 -9.98
N VAL A 224 19.25 2.68 -9.38
CA VAL A 224 18.05 3.13 -8.67
C VAL A 224 18.44 3.78 -7.34
N LEU A 225 19.31 3.11 -6.57
CA LEU A 225 19.81 3.65 -5.30
C LEU A 225 20.47 5.02 -5.49
N ARG A 226 21.41 5.14 -6.43
CA ARG A 226 22.11 6.39 -6.73
C ARG A 226 21.15 7.54 -6.97
N ARG A 227 20.10 7.31 -7.76
CA ARG A 227 19.16 8.37 -8.09
C ARG A 227 18.20 8.67 -6.95
N LEU A 228 17.82 7.67 -6.13
CA LEU A 228 17.07 7.88 -4.89
C LEU A 228 17.86 8.84 -3.99
N THR A 229 19.15 8.55 -3.77
CA THR A 229 20.06 9.37 -2.97
C THR A 229 20.36 10.75 -3.57
N CYS A 230 20.10 10.98 -4.87
CA CYS A 230 20.25 12.31 -5.47
C CYS A 230 19.07 13.25 -5.15
N ASN A 231 17.93 12.72 -4.70
CA ASN A 231 16.78 13.53 -4.33
C ASN A 231 16.74 13.71 -2.82
N ALA A 232 17.33 14.80 -2.32
CA ALA A 232 17.43 15.09 -0.90
C ALA A 232 16.07 15.14 -0.19
N LEU A 233 15.03 15.66 -0.85
CA LEU A 233 13.68 15.79 -0.28
C LEU A 233 12.99 14.45 -0.03
N VAL A 234 13.21 13.48 -0.92
CA VAL A 234 12.68 12.12 -0.77
C VAL A 234 13.55 11.33 0.18
N THR A 235 14.88 11.44 0.03
CA THR A 235 15.85 10.73 0.86
C THR A 235 15.68 11.03 2.33
N SER A 236 15.47 12.30 2.69
CA SER A 236 15.27 12.71 4.08
C SER A 236 13.97 12.21 4.69
N GLN A 237 13.02 11.70 3.90
CA GLN A 237 11.74 11.21 4.42
C GLN A 237 11.73 9.68 4.59
N ILE A 238 12.65 8.95 3.97
CA ILE A 238 12.67 7.49 4.01
C ILE A 238 13.04 7.01 5.41
N THR A 239 12.15 6.23 6.01
CA THR A 239 12.39 5.59 7.31
C THR A 239 12.78 4.12 7.20
N ASN A 240 12.31 3.43 6.16
CA ASN A 240 12.53 2.00 5.93
C ASN A 240 13.09 1.76 4.52
N LEU A 241 14.30 1.19 4.44
CA LEU A 241 14.98 0.87 3.19
C LEU A 241 15.38 -0.60 3.14
N GLU A 242 15.15 -1.25 2.00
CA GLU A 242 15.60 -2.61 1.72
C GLU A 242 16.49 -2.60 0.48
N LEU A 243 17.72 -3.09 0.61
CA LEU A 243 18.68 -3.20 -0.48
C LEU A 243 18.78 -4.66 -0.91
N SER A 244 18.27 -4.98 -2.10
CA SER A 244 18.35 -6.32 -2.70
C SER A 244 19.27 -6.25 -3.93
N LEU A 245 20.55 -6.05 -3.69
CA LEU A 245 21.57 -5.89 -4.73
C LEU A 245 22.27 -7.22 -5.00
N SER A 246 22.81 -7.38 -6.21
CA SER A 246 23.74 -8.48 -6.48
C SER A 246 25.01 -8.31 -5.64
N HIS A 247 25.74 -9.41 -5.38
CA HIS A 247 27.02 -9.35 -4.65
C HIS A 247 27.99 -8.31 -5.24
N GLU A 248 28.08 -8.25 -6.56
CA GLU A 248 28.91 -7.27 -7.27
C GLU A 248 28.44 -5.83 -7.01
N ASP A 249 27.13 -5.58 -7.04
CA ASP A 249 26.59 -4.24 -6.80
C ASP A 249 26.77 -3.79 -5.33
N PHE A 250 26.68 -4.71 -4.35
CA PHE A 250 26.99 -4.43 -2.95
C PHE A 250 28.45 -4.02 -2.75
N LEU A 251 29.39 -4.82 -3.26
CA LEU A 251 30.83 -4.52 -3.13
C LEU A 251 31.20 -3.21 -3.81
N LYS A 252 30.62 -2.96 -4.99
CA LYS A 252 30.78 -1.69 -5.70
C LYS A 252 30.19 -0.52 -4.91
N LEU A 253 29.07 -0.70 -4.21
CA LEU A 253 28.41 0.36 -3.43
C LEU A 253 29.31 0.80 -2.27
N PHE A 254 29.78 -0.16 -1.48
CA PHE A 254 30.56 0.08 -0.26
C PHE A 254 32.06 0.25 -0.49
N ARG A 255 32.48 0.40 -1.76
CA ARG A 255 33.89 0.56 -2.17
C ARG A 255 34.83 -0.52 -1.63
N TRP A 256 34.39 -1.78 -1.66
CA TRP A 256 35.35 -2.87 -1.53
C TRP A 256 36.40 -2.72 -2.63
N LYS A 257 37.70 -2.86 -2.30
CA LYS A 257 38.93 -2.52 -3.06
C LYS A 257 38.99 -3.09 -4.49
N TYR A 258 38.01 -2.77 -5.32
CA TYR A 258 37.78 -3.31 -6.64
C TYR A 258 37.70 -2.13 -7.59
N ASP A 259 38.85 -1.81 -8.15
CA ASP A 259 39.09 -0.84 -9.22
C ASP A 259 39.35 0.62 -8.78
N PRO A 260 40.61 1.12 -8.91
CA PRO A 260 40.92 2.55 -8.78
C PRO A 260 40.21 3.44 -9.82
N LYS A 261 39.57 2.85 -10.84
CA LYS A 261 38.69 3.55 -11.79
C LYS A 261 37.23 3.62 -11.33
N MET A 262 36.87 3.06 -10.17
CA MET A 262 35.52 3.23 -9.63
C MET A 262 35.21 4.71 -9.42
N SER A 263 34.16 5.18 -10.11
CA SER A 263 33.72 6.57 -10.03
C SER A 263 33.46 6.97 -8.57
N SER A 264 33.92 8.18 -8.20
CA SER A 264 33.69 8.85 -6.91
C SER A 264 32.23 8.86 -6.45
N HIS A 265 31.27 8.60 -7.35
CA HIS A 265 29.85 8.56 -7.07
C HIS A 265 29.37 7.38 -6.21
N SER A 266 30.07 6.24 -6.22
CA SER A 266 29.67 5.06 -5.42
C SER A 266 29.83 5.30 -3.92
N ALA A 267 31.00 5.80 -3.52
CA ALA A 267 31.31 6.31 -2.20
C ALA A 267 30.26 7.29 -1.68
N LYS A 268 29.88 8.26 -2.52
CA LYS A 268 28.90 9.27 -2.19
C LYS A 268 27.52 8.68 -1.91
N THR A 269 27.10 7.66 -2.67
CA THR A 269 25.82 6.98 -2.42
C THR A 269 25.82 6.20 -1.11
N ALA A 270 26.92 5.53 -0.76
CA ALA A 270 27.05 4.83 0.53
C ALA A 270 27.10 5.82 1.71
N LEU A 271 27.83 6.93 1.58
CA LEU A 271 27.85 8.01 2.58
C LEU A 271 26.45 8.61 2.79
N VAL A 272 25.67 8.79 1.73
CA VAL A 272 24.29 9.27 1.89
C VAL A 272 23.46 8.34 2.76
N LEU A 273 23.68 7.01 2.72
CA LEU A 273 22.98 6.06 3.62
C LEU A 273 23.28 6.34 5.09
N ARG A 274 24.56 6.59 5.43
CA ARG A 274 25.02 6.92 6.79
C ARG A 274 24.35 8.17 7.33
N TYR A 275 24.22 9.21 6.49
CA TYR A 275 23.69 10.53 6.87
C TYR A 275 22.18 10.71 6.61
N MET A 276 21.42 9.63 6.32
CA MET A 276 19.97 9.74 6.18
C MET A 276 19.32 10.00 7.55
N ALA A 277 18.98 11.26 7.84
CA ALA A 277 18.48 11.69 9.15
C ALA A 277 17.30 10.89 9.72
N ASN A 278 16.40 10.39 8.86
CA ASN A 278 15.20 9.68 9.29
C ASN A 278 15.25 8.17 9.04
N LEU A 279 16.35 7.63 8.52
CA LEU A 279 16.46 6.20 8.24
C LEU A 279 16.58 5.43 9.56
N GLN A 280 15.55 4.65 9.89
CA GLN A 280 15.50 3.87 11.11
C GLN A 280 15.73 2.38 10.86
N ASN A 281 15.22 1.86 9.75
CA ASN A 281 15.26 0.44 9.41
C ASN A 281 15.98 0.25 8.07
N LEU A 282 17.08 -0.49 8.08
CA LEU A 282 17.82 -0.91 6.89
C LEU A 282 17.85 -2.43 6.82
N THR A 283 17.37 -2.99 5.72
CA THR A 283 17.48 -4.43 5.43
C THR A 283 18.43 -4.67 4.26
N LEU A 284 19.44 -5.52 4.46
CA LEU A 284 20.32 -6.01 3.40
C LEU A 284 19.86 -7.41 2.99
N ASP A 285 19.32 -7.54 1.78
CA ASP A 285 18.84 -8.79 1.22
C ASP A 285 19.91 -9.41 0.32
N ILE A 286 20.54 -10.47 0.82
CA ILE A 286 21.69 -11.13 0.20
C ILE A 286 21.21 -12.16 -0.82
N ASP A 287 21.57 -11.93 -2.07
CA ASP A 287 21.27 -12.82 -3.18
C ASP A 287 21.86 -14.23 -3.01
N ALA A 288 21.20 -15.20 -3.66
CA ALA A 288 21.64 -16.59 -3.72
C ALA A 288 23.05 -16.74 -4.30
N PRO A 289 23.81 -17.77 -3.90
CA PRO A 289 25.08 -18.10 -4.53
C PRO A 289 24.88 -18.26 -6.03
N SER A 290 25.48 -17.34 -6.79
CA SER A 290 25.28 -17.27 -8.22
C SER A 290 26.19 -18.27 -8.93
N ARG A 291 25.61 -19.27 -9.62
CA ARG A 291 26.36 -20.19 -10.50
C ARG A 291 26.93 -19.49 -11.76
N THR A 292 26.48 -18.28 -12.07
CA THR A 292 26.62 -17.61 -13.37
C THR A 292 27.18 -16.18 -13.34
N SER A 293 27.51 -15.62 -12.17
CA SER A 293 27.88 -14.20 -12.07
C SER A 293 29.32 -13.87 -12.48
N VAL A 294 30.18 -14.87 -12.78
CA VAL A 294 31.52 -14.62 -13.32
C VAL A 294 31.72 -15.37 -14.63
N THR A 295 30.90 -15.05 -15.62
CA THR A 295 31.06 -15.60 -16.98
C THR A 295 32.04 -14.78 -17.84
N SER A 296 32.56 -13.64 -17.36
CA SER A 296 33.20 -12.66 -18.24
C SER A 296 34.69 -12.33 -18.02
N LEU A 297 35.38 -12.87 -17.00
CA LEU A 297 36.70 -12.31 -16.64
C LEU A 297 37.86 -13.28 -16.38
N HIS A 298 37.70 -14.61 -16.49
CA HIS A 298 38.85 -15.52 -16.43
C HIS A 298 38.94 -16.44 -17.66
N PRO A 299 40.11 -16.50 -18.35
CA PRO A 299 40.34 -17.41 -19.46
C PRO A 299 40.44 -18.88 -19.03
N THR A 300 40.38 -19.18 -17.73
CA THR A 300 40.60 -20.50 -17.13
C THR A 300 39.39 -20.98 -16.32
N GLY A 301 38.26 -21.21 -17.01
CA GLY A 301 37.16 -22.05 -16.51
C GLY A 301 36.25 -21.46 -15.41
N ARG A 302 35.14 -22.17 -15.15
CA ARG A 302 34.11 -21.82 -14.15
C ARG A 302 34.69 -21.91 -12.73
N ARG A 303 35.04 -20.79 -12.11
CA ARG A 303 35.29 -20.72 -10.66
C ARG A 303 33.98 -20.41 -9.93
N VAL A 304 33.60 -21.26 -8.98
CA VAL A 304 32.43 -21.05 -8.11
C VAL A 304 32.80 -20.03 -7.04
N VAL A 305 32.03 -18.94 -6.95
CA VAL A 305 32.20 -17.90 -5.93
C VAL A 305 31.84 -18.48 -4.56
N CYS A 306 32.71 -18.29 -3.57
CA CYS A 306 32.41 -18.67 -2.19
C CYS A 306 31.38 -17.71 -1.58
N GLN A 307 30.18 -18.20 -1.25
CA GLN A 307 29.12 -17.39 -0.64
C GLN A 307 29.56 -16.82 0.72
N ASP A 308 30.14 -17.66 1.60
CA ASP A 308 30.63 -17.24 2.92
C ASP A 308 31.58 -16.05 2.82
N LYS A 309 32.60 -16.15 1.95
CA LYS A 309 33.60 -15.09 1.77
C LYS A 309 32.99 -13.85 1.11
N ALA A 310 32.12 -14.02 0.11
CA ALA A 310 31.45 -12.90 -0.55
C ALA A 310 30.59 -12.11 0.43
N VAL A 311 29.83 -12.81 1.29
CA VAL A 311 29.02 -12.18 2.33
C VAL A 311 29.90 -11.47 3.36
N ALA A 312 30.96 -12.13 3.85
CA ALA A 312 31.90 -11.50 4.80
C ALA A 312 32.50 -10.19 4.25
N TYR A 313 32.89 -10.17 2.97
CA TYR A 313 33.39 -8.97 2.31
C TYR A 313 32.34 -7.88 2.19
N ILE A 314 31.11 -8.22 1.82
CA ILE A 314 30.01 -7.25 1.73
C ILE A 314 29.74 -6.63 3.11
N LEU A 315 29.64 -7.46 4.15
CA LEU A 315 29.33 -7.02 5.50
C LEU A 315 30.46 -6.16 6.08
N GLY A 316 31.72 -6.59 5.93
CA GLY A 316 32.88 -5.80 6.34
C GLY A 316 32.97 -4.46 5.61
N ALA A 317 32.66 -4.42 4.31
CA ALA A 317 32.62 -3.17 3.54
C ALA A 317 31.47 -2.24 3.98
N ALA A 318 30.32 -2.82 4.31
CA ALA A 318 29.11 -2.07 4.62
C ALA A 318 29.16 -1.39 5.98
N LEU A 319 29.88 -2.01 6.92
CA LEU A 319 29.87 -1.65 8.33
C LEU A 319 30.09 -0.15 8.61
N PRO A 320 31.09 0.54 8.03
CA PRO A 320 31.32 1.97 8.27
C PRO A 320 30.20 2.89 7.76
N PHE A 321 29.22 2.36 7.03
CA PHE A 321 28.13 3.16 6.46
C PHE A 321 26.78 2.90 7.14
N ILE A 322 26.67 1.88 8.00
CA ILE A 322 25.37 1.41 8.50
C ILE A 322 25.31 1.14 10.01
N ASP A 323 26.46 1.12 10.70
CA ASP A 323 26.58 0.89 12.14
C ASP A 323 25.81 1.90 13.02
N VAL A 324 25.61 3.13 12.55
CA VAL A 324 24.85 4.18 13.26
C VAL A 324 23.33 4.09 13.03
N ILE A 325 22.85 3.20 12.16
CA ILE A 325 21.44 3.03 11.84
C ILE A 325 20.76 2.20 12.94
N LYS A 326 19.58 2.63 13.39
CA LYS A 326 18.89 2.06 14.56
C LYS A 326 18.63 0.56 14.46
N ASN A 327 18.08 0.11 13.33
CA ASN A 327 17.72 -1.28 13.12
C ASN A 327 18.28 -1.76 11.77
N VAL A 328 19.43 -2.45 11.81
CA VAL A 328 20.00 -3.15 10.66
C VAL A 328 19.57 -4.61 10.71
N LYS A 329 19.07 -5.13 9.58
CA LYS A 329 18.69 -6.54 9.40
C LYS A 329 19.35 -7.13 8.17
N ILE A 330 19.72 -8.40 8.25
CA ILE A 330 20.21 -9.16 7.08
C ILE A 330 19.22 -10.28 6.76
N THR A 331 18.83 -10.39 5.50
CA THR A 331 17.94 -11.44 4.99
C THR A 331 18.56 -12.15 3.79
N GLY A 332 17.99 -13.27 3.37
CA GLY A 332 18.44 -13.99 2.17
C GLY A 332 19.45 -15.09 2.49
N TYR A 333 20.45 -15.28 1.62
CA TYR A 333 21.34 -16.44 1.64
C TYR A 333 22.60 -16.20 2.50
N ILE A 334 22.44 -16.25 3.82
CA ILE A 334 23.47 -16.06 4.83
C ILE A 334 23.35 -17.12 5.94
N LYS A 335 24.46 -17.45 6.62
CA LYS A 335 24.43 -18.32 7.80
C LYS A 335 23.84 -17.57 8.99
N THR A 336 22.98 -18.24 9.76
CA THR A 336 22.30 -17.67 10.94
C THR A 336 23.27 -17.03 11.94
N GLU A 337 24.41 -17.67 12.18
CA GLU A 337 25.45 -17.20 13.10
C GLU A 337 26.06 -15.87 12.62
N VAL A 338 26.52 -15.83 11.36
CA VAL A 338 27.11 -14.62 10.76
C VAL A 338 26.12 -13.46 10.74
N LYS A 339 24.85 -13.74 10.44
CA LYS A 339 23.77 -12.76 10.51
C LYS A 339 23.60 -12.19 11.92
N LYS A 340 23.47 -13.07 12.92
CA LYS A 340 23.23 -12.68 14.31
C LYS A 340 24.40 -11.85 14.86
N ASP A 341 25.63 -12.27 14.58
CA ASP A 341 26.83 -11.59 15.05
C ASP A 341 26.95 -10.20 14.43
N PHE A 342 26.66 -10.07 13.13
CA PHE A 342 26.68 -8.78 12.45
C PHE A 342 25.57 -7.83 12.93
N GLU A 343 24.34 -8.33 13.07
CA GLU A 343 23.22 -7.53 13.60
C GLU A 343 23.49 -7.07 15.04
N ALA A 344 24.11 -7.92 15.87
CA ALA A 344 24.56 -7.56 17.21
C ALA A 344 25.67 -6.51 17.20
N PHE A 345 26.62 -6.61 16.27
CA PHE A 345 27.69 -5.62 16.10
C PHE A 345 27.12 -4.25 15.71
N CYS A 346 26.20 -4.18 14.75
CA CYS A 346 25.52 -2.93 14.40
C CYS A 346 24.72 -2.36 15.58
N ALA A 347 24.04 -3.21 16.35
CA ALA A 347 23.31 -2.76 17.54
C ALA A 347 24.24 -2.19 18.63
N ALA A 348 25.45 -2.75 18.78
CA ALA A 348 26.47 -2.20 19.67
C ALA A 348 27.01 -0.85 19.18
N GLY A 349 27.33 -0.73 17.88
CA GLY A 349 27.73 0.54 17.26
C GLY A 349 26.67 1.63 17.43
N ARG A 350 25.39 1.28 17.25
CA ARG A 350 24.27 2.20 17.49
C ARG A 350 24.20 2.68 18.94
N LYS A 351 24.34 1.78 19.92
CA LYS A 351 24.34 2.13 21.35
C LYS A 351 25.51 3.05 21.69
N PHE A 352 26.67 2.81 21.09
CA PHE A 352 27.84 3.66 21.28
C PHE A 352 27.57 5.09 20.76
N PHE A 353 26.99 5.21 19.57
CA PHE A 353 26.54 6.50 19.04
C PHE A 353 25.49 7.19 19.93
N GLU A 354 24.49 6.45 20.42
CA GLU A 354 23.46 7.01 21.33
C GLU A 354 24.06 7.50 22.64
N THR A 355 25.00 6.75 23.22
CA THR A 355 25.72 7.14 24.44
C THR A 355 26.53 8.42 24.20
N TRP A 356 27.20 8.53 23.04
CA TRP A 356 27.90 9.74 22.67
C TRP A 356 26.96 10.94 22.50
N CYS A 357 25.79 10.76 21.86
CA CYS A 357 24.78 11.83 21.74
C CYS A 357 24.23 12.29 23.10
N GLU A 358 24.10 11.40 24.07
CA GLU A 358 23.71 11.76 25.45
C GLU A 358 24.77 12.61 26.15
N LEU A 359 26.05 12.36 25.86
CA LEU A 359 27.19 13.07 26.44
C LEU A 359 27.48 14.42 25.75
N ALA A 360 27.22 14.52 24.44
CA ALA A 360 27.57 15.67 23.60
C ALA A 360 26.55 16.83 23.64
N GLU A 361 25.58 16.80 24.57
CA GLU A 361 24.41 17.68 24.66
C GLU A 361 23.44 17.56 23.45
N PHE A 362 22.13 17.67 23.71
CA PHE A 362 21.06 17.34 22.74
C PHE A 362 21.23 18.01 21.36
N ASN A 363 21.13 17.18 20.29
CA ASN A 363 21.12 17.50 18.84
C ASN A 363 22.40 17.23 18.05
N SER A 364 23.34 16.44 18.57
CA SER A 364 24.54 16.10 17.82
C SER A 364 24.24 15.29 16.57
N THR A 365 24.91 15.60 15.45
CA THR A 365 24.69 14.91 14.17
C THR A 365 25.67 13.75 13.94
N VAL A 366 25.36 12.85 13.00
CA VAL A 366 26.28 11.77 12.62
C VAL A 366 27.59 12.35 12.06
N GLU A 367 27.54 13.50 11.37
CA GLU A 367 28.73 14.21 10.89
C GLU A 367 29.59 14.79 12.02
N GLU A 368 29.00 15.14 13.16
CA GLU A 368 29.75 15.57 14.35
C GLU A 368 30.41 14.39 15.05
N PHE A 369 29.71 13.25 15.12
CA PHE A 369 30.26 12.01 15.65
C PHE A 369 31.45 11.51 14.83
N ASP A 370 31.33 11.52 13.50
CA ASP A 370 32.42 11.11 12.61
C ASP A 370 33.66 12.00 12.76
N ARG A 371 33.46 13.33 12.89
CA ARG A 371 34.57 14.26 13.16
C ARG A 371 35.21 14.00 14.53
N TRP A 372 34.41 13.71 15.55
CA TRP A 372 34.93 13.36 16.87
C TRP A 372 35.77 12.07 16.85
N LEU A 373 35.35 11.05 16.08
CA LEU A 373 36.14 9.83 15.86
C LEU A 373 37.48 10.11 15.17
N GLU A 374 37.52 11.07 14.24
CA GLU A 374 38.72 11.47 13.50
C GLU A 374 39.68 12.36 14.31
N ASP A 375 39.16 13.30 15.11
CA ASP A 375 39.95 14.36 15.76
C ASP A 375 40.49 13.98 17.16
N ASP A 376 39.73 13.25 17.97
CA ASP A 376 40.05 13.03 19.41
C ASP A 376 40.34 11.57 19.78
N GLY A 377 40.39 10.65 18.81
CA GLY A 377 40.74 9.24 19.05
C GLY A 377 39.87 8.63 20.13
N GLY A 378 38.56 8.51 19.86
CA GLY A 378 37.61 7.85 20.75
C GLY A 378 38.17 6.50 21.20
N VAL A 379 38.49 6.38 22.49
CA VAL A 379 38.96 5.13 23.09
C VAL A 379 37.89 4.08 22.82
N ALA A 380 38.20 3.12 21.96
CA ALA A 380 37.34 1.96 21.73
C ALA A 380 37.14 1.27 23.08
N LEU A 381 35.88 1.16 23.52
CA LEU A 381 35.55 0.30 24.64
C LEU A 381 35.80 -1.14 24.18
N ASP A 382 36.88 -1.71 24.73
CA ASP A 382 37.26 -3.12 24.71
C ASP A 382 37.82 -3.66 23.37
N ALA A 383 38.99 -3.15 22.99
CA ALA A 383 40.00 -3.95 22.30
C ALA A 383 41.31 -3.85 23.08
N GLU A 384 41.51 -4.75 24.03
CA GLU A 384 42.84 -4.96 24.61
C GLU A 384 43.79 -5.41 23.50
N GLY A 385 44.62 -4.46 23.03
CA GLY A 385 45.87 -4.72 22.35
C GLY A 385 45.77 -5.21 20.90
N GLU A 386 45.52 -4.30 19.96
CA GLU A 386 46.18 -4.39 18.66
C GLU A 386 46.89 -3.06 18.40
N GLU A 387 48.22 -3.10 18.51
CA GLU A 387 49.11 -2.15 17.86
C GLU A 387 48.67 -1.97 16.40
N ASP A 388 48.92 -0.77 15.86
CA ASP A 388 49.03 -0.49 14.42
C ASP A 388 49.84 -1.60 13.74
N THR A 389 49.16 -2.67 13.39
CA THR A 389 49.58 -3.54 12.32
C THR A 389 48.94 -2.91 11.10
N ASP A 390 49.80 -2.39 10.23
CA ASP A 390 49.66 -2.58 8.79
C ASP A 390 49.28 -4.06 8.57
N ALA A 391 48.00 -4.37 8.78
CA ALA A 391 47.46 -5.70 8.70
C ALA A 391 47.58 -6.06 7.22
N ASN A 392 48.60 -6.88 6.94
CA ASN A 392 48.87 -7.60 5.72
C ASN A 392 47.85 -7.28 4.62
N GLN A 393 48.29 -6.50 3.63
CA GLN A 393 47.73 -6.56 2.28
C GLN A 393 47.91 -7.99 1.74
N GLU A 394 47.15 -8.95 2.25
CA GLU A 394 46.96 -10.21 1.57
C GLU A 394 46.31 -9.88 0.21
N ASN A 395 46.88 -10.43 -0.85
CA ASN A 395 46.32 -10.34 -2.20
C ASN A 395 44.93 -10.99 -2.22
N PHE A 396 43.88 -10.21 -1.95
CA PHE A 396 42.50 -10.68 -1.97
C PHE A 396 41.96 -10.73 -3.41
N GLU A 397 41.96 -11.92 -4.02
CA GLU A 397 41.46 -12.19 -5.37
C GLU A 397 39.92 -12.28 -5.39
N TRP A 398 39.25 -11.47 -6.20
CA TRP A 398 37.83 -11.65 -6.54
C TRP A 398 37.72 -12.23 -7.96
N PRO A 399 36.78 -13.15 -8.22
CA PRO A 399 35.86 -13.75 -7.26
C PRO A 399 36.54 -14.63 -6.21
N PRO A 400 36.09 -14.63 -4.94
CA PRO A 400 36.64 -15.49 -3.90
C PRO A 400 36.41 -16.93 -4.30
N VAL A 401 37.50 -17.68 -4.47
CA VAL A 401 37.44 -19.09 -4.83
C VAL A 401 36.90 -19.89 -3.65
N CYS A 402 35.92 -20.75 -3.91
CA CYS A 402 35.36 -21.64 -2.92
C CYS A 402 36.36 -22.77 -2.58
N ASN A 403 36.87 -22.74 -1.34
CA ASN A 403 37.66 -23.82 -0.73
C ASN A 403 36.96 -24.40 0.50
N CYS A 404 35.65 -24.17 0.66
CA CYS A 404 34.90 -24.67 1.80
C CYS A 404 34.78 -26.20 1.75
N GLU A 405 34.81 -26.85 2.92
CA GLU A 405 34.64 -28.32 3.03
C GLU A 405 33.30 -28.79 2.45
N THR A 406 32.26 -27.96 2.58
CA THR A 406 30.95 -28.17 1.93
C THR A 406 30.82 -27.23 0.74
N SER A 407 30.47 -27.76 -0.45
CA SER A 407 30.28 -26.94 -1.66
C SER A 407 29.25 -25.83 -1.43
N CYS A 408 29.60 -24.58 -1.75
CA CYS A 408 28.71 -23.41 -1.71
C CYS A 408 27.67 -23.40 -2.85
N GLU A 409 27.25 -24.57 -3.33
CA GLU A 409 26.24 -24.69 -4.37
C GLU A 409 24.84 -24.38 -3.85
N TYR A 410 23.96 -23.93 -4.76
CA TYR A 410 22.58 -23.49 -4.52
C TYR A 410 21.71 -24.43 -3.68
N GLY A 411 22.10 -25.70 -3.51
CA GLY A 411 21.38 -26.70 -2.70
C GLY A 411 21.77 -26.80 -1.23
N SER A 412 22.91 -26.23 -0.79
CA SER A 412 23.36 -26.28 0.62
C SER A 412 22.93 -25.06 1.45
N TRP A 413 22.41 -24.03 0.81
CA TRP A 413 22.02 -22.76 1.43
C TRP A 413 20.50 -22.60 1.41
N LYS A 414 19.94 -22.13 2.53
CA LYS A 414 18.53 -21.77 2.64
C LYS A 414 18.43 -20.25 2.83
N ALA A 415 17.45 -19.64 2.18
CA ALA A 415 17.12 -18.24 2.44
C ALA A 415 16.48 -18.13 3.83
N GLU A 416 16.97 -17.18 4.62
CA GLU A 416 16.40 -16.80 5.93
C GLU A 416 15.49 -15.59 5.86
#